data_AF-A0A317N6Y3-F1
#
_entry.id   AF-A0A317N6Y3-F1
#
_cell.length_a   1.000
_cell.length_b   1.000
_cell.length_c   1.000
_cell.angle_alpha   90.00
_cell.angle_beta   90.00
_cell.angle_gamma   90.00
#
_symmetry.space_group_name_H-M   'P 1'
#
loop_
_entity.id
_entity.type
_entity.pdbx_description
1 polymer ?
#
loop_
_entity_poly.entity_id
_entity_poly.type
_entity_poly.pdbx_seq_one_letter_code
_entity_poly.pdbx_strand_id
1 'polypeptide(L)'
;MATAVAVERFDRWVDVDLTVSTEFTEILAEVVHRRLRAADAVYFLRDLGDDAVCDHGRIHDEFNEFLTVDRTGREVALILASDD
;
A
#
# COMPACT_ATOMS: atom_id res chain seq x y z
N MET A 1 7.04 12.39 -8.05
CA MET A 1 6.83 11.28 -9.01
C MET A 1 6.64 9.94 -8.29
N ALA A 2 7.51 9.55 -7.35
CA ALA A 2 7.34 8.30 -6.59
C ALA A 2 6.01 8.19 -5.81
N THR A 3 5.54 9.28 -5.22
CA THR A 3 4.25 9.33 -4.50
C THR A 3 3.04 9.07 -5.40
N ALA A 4 3.01 9.65 -6.60
CA ALA A 4 1.93 9.43 -7.56
C ALA A 4 1.87 7.98 -8.04
N VAL A 5 3.03 7.36 -8.30
CA VAL A 5 3.13 5.93 -8.66
C VAL A 5 2.68 5.04 -7.51
N ALA A 6 3.01 5.40 -6.27
CA ALA A 6 2.58 4.65 -5.09
C ALA A 6 1.06 4.71 -4.88
N VAL A 7 0.44 5.89 -5.10
CA VAL A 7 -1.02 6.05 -5.06
C VAL A 7 -1.67 5.22 -6.18
N GLU A 8 -1.20 5.33 -7.42
CA GLU A 8 -1.75 4.54 -8.54
C GLU A 8 -1.65 3.03 -8.29
N ARG A 9 -0.53 2.57 -7.73
CA ARG A 9 -0.33 1.16 -7.38
C ARG A 9 -1.30 0.71 -6.27
N PHE A 10 -1.50 1.53 -5.25
CA PHE A 10 -2.45 1.24 -4.18
C PHE A 10 -3.91 1.24 -4.70
N ASP A 11 -4.28 2.24 -5.50
CA ASP A 11 -5.61 2.34 -6.11
C ASP A 11 -5.92 1.11 -6.97
N ARG A 12 -4.93 0.65 -7.75
CA ARG A 12 -5.08 -0.56 -8.55
C ARG A 12 -5.38 -1.78 -7.68
N TRP A 13 -4.60 -1.99 -6.61
CA TRP A 13 -4.81 -3.10 -5.67
C TRP A 13 -6.21 -3.06 -5.04
N VAL A 14 -6.69 -1.88 -4.61
CA VAL A 14 -8.05 -1.73 -4.07
C VAL A 14 -9.14 -2.09 -5.10
N ASP A 15 -8.92 -1.73 -6.36
CA ASP A 15 -9.87 -1.97 -7.46
C ASP A 15 -9.89 -3.44 -7.93
N VAL A 16 -8.86 -4.25 -7.63
CA VAL A 16 -8.77 -5.64 -8.09
C VAL A 16 -9.91 -6.51 -7.52
N ASP A 17 -10.46 -6.21 -6.34
CA ASP A 17 -11.35 -7.20 -5.68
C ASP A 17 -12.48 -6.67 -4.80
N LEU A 18 -12.66 -5.35 -4.65
CA LEU A 18 -13.57 -4.83 -3.61
C LEU A 18 -14.62 -3.83 -4.13
N THR A 19 -15.90 -4.18 -3.95
CA THR A 19 -16.95 -3.14 -3.84
C THR A 19 -16.78 -2.47 -2.48
N VAL A 20 -15.96 -1.43 -2.45
CA VAL A 20 -15.61 -0.72 -1.23
C VAL A 20 -16.78 0.16 -0.75
N SER A 21 -17.16 0.04 0.52
CA SER A 21 -18.17 0.95 1.12
C SER A 21 -17.64 2.38 1.21
N THR A 22 -18.53 3.37 1.25
CA THR A 22 -18.14 4.78 1.45
C THR A 22 -17.32 4.96 2.73
N GLU A 23 -17.73 4.32 3.83
CA GLU A 23 -17.02 4.39 5.12
C GLU A 23 -15.59 3.83 4.99
N PHE A 24 -15.42 2.70 4.31
CA PHE A 24 -14.08 2.13 4.11
C PHE A 24 -13.25 3.00 3.16
N THR A 25 -13.85 3.65 2.16
CA THR A 25 -13.18 4.62 1.28
C THR A 25 -12.62 5.81 2.06
N GLU A 26 -13.40 6.34 3.01
CA GLU A 26 -12.98 7.45 3.87
C GLU A 26 -11.81 7.04 4.77
N ILE A 27 -11.86 5.83 5.34
CA ILE A 27 -10.75 5.28 6.12
C ILE A 27 -9.48 5.14 5.26
N LEU A 28 -9.59 4.60 4.04
CA LEU A 28 -8.44 4.49 3.13
C LEU A 28 -7.87 5.87 2.76
N ALA A 29 -8.74 6.88 2.59
CA ALA A 29 -8.31 8.24 2.31
C ALA A 29 -7.49 8.84 3.47
N GLU A 30 -7.95 8.66 4.71
CA GLU A 30 -7.30 9.20 5.91
C GLU A 30 -6.03 8.44 6.29
N VAL A 31 -6.06 7.11 6.20
CA VAL A 31 -5.02 6.25 6.74
C VAL A 31 -3.92 6.01 5.71
N VAL A 32 -4.27 5.72 4.46
CA VAL A 32 -3.30 5.32 3.44
C VAL A 32 -2.97 6.48 2.51
N HIS A 33 -3.96 7.06 1.84
CA HIS A 33 -3.72 8.10 0.84
C HIS A 33 -3.07 9.35 1.42
N ARG A 34 -3.49 9.77 2.62
CA ARG A 34 -2.85 10.88 3.33
C ARG A 34 -1.34 10.67 3.47
N ARG A 35 -0.93 9.46 3.86
CA ARG A 35 0.49 9.12 4.08
C ARG A 35 1.27 9.02 2.78
N LEU A 36 0.70 8.36 1.77
CA LEU A 36 1.32 8.26 0.45
C LEU A 36 1.50 9.65 -0.20
N ARG A 37 0.54 10.56 -0.01
CA ARG A 37 0.58 11.92 -0.58
C ARG A 37 1.47 12.88 0.21
N ALA A 38 1.52 12.75 1.53
CA ALA A 38 2.35 13.60 2.39
C ALA A 38 3.83 13.19 2.39
N ALA A 39 4.14 11.96 2.00
CA ALA A 39 5.51 11.46 2.00
C ALA A 39 6.45 12.27 1.10
N ASP A 40 7.60 12.66 1.64
CA ASP A 40 8.71 13.21 0.86
C ASP A 40 9.40 12.11 0.03
N ALA A 41 9.38 10.87 0.54
CA ALA A 41 9.90 9.70 -0.15
C ALA A 41 9.03 8.47 0.11
N VAL A 42 8.85 7.66 -0.93
CA VAL A 42 8.18 6.36 -0.85
C VAL A 42 9.12 5.30 -1.39
N TYR A 43 9.32 4.24 -0.62
CA TYR A 43 10.08 3.08 -1.03
C TYR A 43 9.15 1.88 -1.10
N PHE A 44 9.32 1.10 -2.16
CA PHE A 44 8.74 -0.23 -2.26
C PHE A 44 9.77 -1.20 -1.68
N LEU A 45 9.34 -2.08 -0.79
CA LEU A 45 10.23 -3.15 -0.34
C LEU A 45 10.51 -4.10 -1.52
N ARG A 46 11.68 -4.73 -1.45
CA ARG A 46 12.16 -5.61 -2.53
C ARG A 46 11.30 -6.86 -2.56
N ASP A 47 11.07 -7.36 -3.77
CA ASP A 47 10.57 -8.72 -3.94
C ASP A 47 11.48 -9.69 -3.16
N LEU A 48 10.87 -10.41 -2.22
CA LEU A 48 11.56 -11.35 -1.34
C LEU A 48 11.78 -12.71 -2.03
N GLY A 49 11.18 -12.93 -3.20
CA GLY A 49 11.23 -14.15 -3.98
C GLY A 49 10.30 -15.25 -3.46
N ASP A 50 10.16 -16.31 -4.26
CA ASP A 50 9.24 -17.44 -4.02
C ASP A 50 9.40 -18.10 -2.63
N ASP A 51 10.58 -18.04 -2.02
CA ASP A 51 10.86 -18.65 -0.72
C ASP A 51 10.21 -17.90 0.46
N ALA A 52 9.79 -16.65 0.25
CA ALA A 52 9.11 -15.83 1.24
C ALA A 52 7.57 -15.85 1.11
N VAL A 53 7.05 -16.53 0.09
CA VAL A 53 5.60 -16.64 -0.17
C VAL A 53 4.96 -17.51 0.90
N CYS A 54 4.15 -16.89 1.75
CA CYS A 54 3.38 -17.55 2.80
C CYS A 54 1.88 -17.54 2.44
N ASP A 55 1.54 -18.17 1.32
CA ASP A 55 0.17 -18.19 0.77
C ASP A 55 -0.41 -19.62 0.87
N HIS A 56 -1.70 -19.71 1.26
CA HIS A 56 -2.46 -20.96 1.19
C HIS A 56 -2.81 -21.35 -0.26
N GLY A 57 -1.81 -21.87 -0.98
CA GLY A 57 -2.01 -22.48 -2.29
C GLY A 57 -1.84 -21.54 -3.48
N ARG A 58 -1.18 -20.38 -3.30
CA ARG A 58 -0.98 -19.37 -4.35
C ARG A 58 -2.30 -18.72 -4.79
N ILE A 59 -3.23 -18.58 -3.84
CA ILE A 59 -4.56 -18.01 -4.09
C ILE A 59 -4.54 -16.49 -3.85
N HIS A 60 -3.66 -16.01 -2.97
CA HIS A 60 -3.51 -14.63 -2.55
C HIS A 60 -2.06 -14.18 -2.74
N ASP A 61 -1.69 -13.86 -3.98
CA ASP A 61 -0.32 -13.50 -4.35
C ASP A 61 -0.09 -11.98 -4.47
N GLU A 62 -1.10 -11.17 -4.21
CA GLU A 62 -1.01 -9.71 -4.27
C GLU A 62 -0.58 -9.09 -2.94
N PHE A 63 0.74 -8.99 -2.76
CA PHE A 63 1.35 -8.34 -1.60
C PHE A 63 2.05 -7.02 -1.98
N ASN A 64 1.65 -5.93 -1.33
CA ASN A 64 2.18 -4.60 -1.56
C ASN A 64 2.68 -3.95 -0.25
N GLU A 65 3.97 -3.61 -0.20
CA GLU A 65 4.58 -2.92 0.93
C GLU A 65 5.10 -1.54 0.55
N PHE A 66 4.64 -0.52 1.27
CA PHE A 66 5.05 0.87 1.08
C PHE A 66 5.67 1.43 2.35
N LEU A 67 6.94 1.85 2.28
CA LEU A 67 7.59 2.63 3.33
C LEU A 67 7.51 4.12 2.97
N THR A 68 6.74 4.88 3.74
CA THR A 68 6.63 6.33 3.58
C THR A 68 7.56 7.03 4.58
N VAL A 69 8.20 8.10 4.11
CA VAL A 69 8.98 9.02 4.95
C VAL A 69 8.45 10.43 4.72
N ASP A 70 7.80 10.99 5.73
CA ASP A 70 7.38 12.39 5.81
C ASP A 70 8.28 13.10 6.83
N ARG A 71 9.27 13.84 6.33
CA ARG A 71 10.22 14.61 7.16
C ARG A 71 9.57 15.85 7.73
N THR A 72 8.57 16.41 7.05
CA THR A 72 7.85 17.61 7.48
C THR A 72 6.96 17.30 8.68
N GLY A 73 6.15 16.24 8.57
CA GLY A 73 5.31 15.71 9.64
C GLY A 73 6.07 14.86 10.67
N ARG A 74 7.35 14.55 10.41
CA ARG A 74 8.20 13.66 11.24
C ARG A 74 7.58 12.27 11.44
N GLU A 75 7.01 11.72 10.38
CA GLU A 75 6.35 10.42 10.36
C GLU A 75 7.12 9.45 9.44
N VAL A 76 7.28 8.22 9.91
CA VAL A 76 7.67 7.07 9.09
C VAL A 76 6.59 6.02 9.26
N ALA A 77 6.01 5.53 8.17
CA ALA A 77 4.98 4.51 8.21
C ALA A 77 5.27 3.37 7.22
N LEU A 78 4.95 2.16 7.65
CA LEU A 78 4.90 0.98 6.78
C LEU A 78 3.42 0.66 6.53
N ILE A 79 3.03 0.61 5.26
CA ILE A 79 1.70 0.21 4.81
C ILE A 79 1.85 -1.16 4.16
N LEU A 80 1.13 -2.14 4.69
CA LEU A 80 1.03 -3.50 4.14
C LEU A 80 -0.38 -3.66 3.57
N ALA A 81 -0.47 -3.96 2.28
CA ALA A 81 -1.72 -4.23 1.59
C ALA A 81 -1.62 -5.61 0.93
N SER A 82 -2.41 -6.55 1.45
CA SER A 82 -2.41 -7.98 1.14
C SER A 82 -3.85 -8.41 0.89
N ASP A 83 -4.07 -9.29 -0.07
CA ASP A 83 -5.39 -9.86 -0.41
C ASP A 83 -5.81 -11.07 0.44
N ASP A 84 -4.90 -11.61 1.27
CA ASP A 84 -5.15 -12.57 2.37
C ASP A 84 -6.11 -12.05 3.47
#